data_AF-A0A178WD70-F1
#
_entry.id   AF-A0A178WD70-F1
#
_cell.length_a   1.000
_cell.length_b   1.000
_cell.length_c   1.000
_cell.angle_alpha   90.00
_cell.angle_beta   90.00
_cell.angle_gamma   90.00
#
_symmetry.space_group_name_H-M   'P 1'
#
loop_
_entity.id
_entity.type
_entity.pdbx_description
1 polymer ?
#
loop_
_entity_poly.entity_id
_entity_poly.type
_entity_poly.pdbx_seq_one_letter_code
_entity_poly.pdbx_strand_id
1 'polypeptide(L)'
;MVVVEVSTSKTGKHGHAKCHFVAIDIFTAKKLEDIVPSSHNCDVPHVNRVDYQLIDITEDGFVSLLTDSGGTKDDLKLPTDDGLTAQMRLGFDEGKDIVVSVMSSMGEEQICAVKEVGGGK
;
A
#
# COMPACT_ATOMS: atom_id res chain seq x y z
N MET A 1 0.51 7.05 -5.48
CA MET A 1 1.33 8.05 -4.74
C MET A 1 0.48 8.79 -3.72
N VAL A 2 1.08 9.28 -2.64
CA VAL A 2 0.47 10.19 -1.66
C VAL A 2 1.16 11.55 -1.77
N VAL A 3 0.37 12.61 -1.91
CA VAL A 3 0.89 14.00 -1.94
C VAL A 3 1.30 14.39 -0.52
N VAL A 4 2.56 14.80 -0.36
CA VAL A 4 3.13 15.22 0.93
C VAL A 4 3.38 16.73 0.99
N GLU A 5 3.52 17.39 -0.16
CA GLU A 5 3.67 18.84 -0.24
C GLU A 5 2.98 19.39 -1.49
N VAL A 6 2.39 20.58 -1.35
CA VAL A 6 1.85 21.36 -2.47
C VAL A 6 2.32 22.80 -2.32
N SER A 7 3.04 23.32 -3.31
CA SER A 7 3.36 24.75 -3.39
C SER A 7 2.75 25.35 -4.66
N THR A 8 2.26 26.59 -4.58
CA THR A 8 1.65 27.28 -5.73
C THR A 8 2.44 28.52 -6.05
N SER A 9 2.79 28.71 -7.33
CA SER A 9 3.54 29.88 -7.80
C SER A 9 2.84 30.55 -8.98
N LYS A 10 3.05 31.86 -9.16
CA LYS A 10 2.52 32.63 -10.29
C LYS A 10 3.68 33.24 -11.08
N THR A 11 3.72 33.01 -12.40
CA THR A 11 4.76 33.58 -13.26
C THR A 11 4.43 35.02 -13.66
N GLY A 12 4.73 35.97 -12.78
CA GLY A 12 4.52 37.41 -13.03
C GLY A 12 3.08 37.89 -12.85
N LYS A 13 2.82 39.17 -13.19
CA LYS A 13 1.54 39.86 -12.93
C LYS A 13 0.32 39.16 -13.55
N HIS A 14 0.47 38.67 -14.79
CA HIS A 14 -0.59 38.04 -15.59
C HIS A 14 -0.41 36.53 -15.80
N GLY A 15 0.60 35.90 -15.19
CA GLY A 15 0.83 34.47 -15.36
C GLY A 15 -0.24 33.59 -14.73
N HIS A 16 -0.44 32.41 -15.30
CA HIS A 16 -1.27 31.38 -14.68
C HIS A 16 -0.55 30.76 -13.48
N ALA A 17 -1.31 30.41 -12.46
CA ALA A 17 -0.76 29.72 -11.30
C ALA A 17 -0.34 28.29 -11.69
N LYS A 18 0.80 27.86 -11.16
CA LYS A 18 1.34 26.50 -11.28
C LYS A 18 1.40 25.87 -9.90
N CYS A 19 0.96 24.63 -9.80
CA CYS A 19 1.06 23.82 -8.61
C CYS A 19 2.30 22.92 -8.74
N HIS A 20 3.22 23.00 -7.79
CA HIS A 20 4.32 22.06 -7.62
C HIS A 20 3.93 21.06 -6.54
N PHE A 21 3.87 19.80 -6.92
CA PHE A 21 3.52 18.69 -6.05
C PHE A 21 4.78 17.93 -5.69
N VAL A 22 4.92 17.60 -4.42
CA VAL A 22 5.83 16.57 -3.95
C VAL A 22 4.98 15.41 -3.47
N ALA A 23 5.24 14.22 -3.99
CA ALA A 23 4.52 13.01 -3.66
C ALA A 23 5.48 11.87 -3.31
N ILE A 24 5.01 10.93 -2.51
CA ILE A 24 5.71 9.69 -2.20
C ILE A 24 4.97 8.55 -2.87
N ASP A 25 5.69 7.71 -3.60
CA ASP A 25 5.17 6.47 -4.16
C ASP A 25 4.71 5.52 -3.03
N ILE A 26 3.51 4.97 -3.16
CA ILE A 26 2.88 4.20 -2.05
C ILE A 26 3.44 2.79 -1.89
N PHE A 27 4.14 2.27 -2.89
CA PHE A 27 4.71 0.92 -2.87
C PHE A 27 6.23 0.98 -2.66
N THR A 28 6.90 1.90 -3.35
CA THR A 28 8.37 1.99 -3.39
C THR A 28 8.97 3.06 -2.47
N ALA A 29 8.13 3.88 -1.82
CA ALA A 29 8.53 5.03 -1.01
C ALA A 29 9.40 6.07 -1.73
N LYS A 30 9.52 6.00 -3.06
CA LYS A 30 10.29 6.96 -3.85
C LYS A 30 9.59 8.32 -3.87
N LYS A 31 10.38 9.38 -3.67
CA LYS A 31 9.92 10.76 -3.83
C LYS A 31 9.79 11.10 -5.31
N LEU A 32 8.64 11.65 -5.70
CA LEU A 32 8.33 12.14 -7.04
C LEU A 32 7.90 13.60 -6.94
N GLU A 33 8.24 14.40 -7.95
CA GLU A 33 7.87 15.81 -8.01
C GLU A 33 7.31 16.14 -9.39
N ASP A 34 6.27 16.96 -9.45
CA ASP A 34 5.68 17.41 -10.71
C ASP A 34 5.17 18.86 -10.61
N ILE A 35 5.14 19.56 -11.74
CA ILE A 35 4.63 20.93 -11.84
C ILE A 35 3.53 20.98 -12.88
N VAL A 36 2.30 21.21 -12.43
CA VAL A 36 1.10 21.21 -13.27
C VAL A 36 0.45 22.60 -13.24
N PRO A 37 -0.01 23.15 -14.38
CA PRO A 37 -0.85 24.34 -14.37
C PRO A 37 -2.09 24.12 -13.50
N SER A 38 -2.42 25.09 -12.64
CA SER A 38 -3.55 24.98 -11.70
C SER A 38 -4.93 24.73 -12.36
N SER A 39 -5.05 24.99 -13.66
CA SER A 39 -6.25 24.76 -14.45
C SER A 39 -6.26 23.43 -15.22
N HIS A 40 -5.19 22.64 -15.14
CA HIS A 40 -5.13 21.31 -15.76
C HIS A 40 -5.60 20.25 -14.76
N ASN A 41 -6.27 19.22 -15.27
CA ASN A 41 -6.60 18.04 -14.47
C ASN A 41 -5.34 17.19 -14.27
N CYS A 42 -5.30 16.51 -13.12
CA CYS A 42 -4.35 15.44 -12.84
C CYS A 42 -5.11 14.12 -12.73
N ASP A 43 -4.48 13.02 -13.13
CA ASP A 43 -5.00 11.69 -12.87
C ASP A 43 -4.88 11.36 -11.38
N VAL A 44 -5.98 10.90 -10.79
CA VAL A 44 -6.04 10.51 -9.37
C VAL A 44 -6.27 8.99 -9.31
N PRO A 45 -5.28 8.20 -8.87
CA PRO A 45 -5.44 6.76 -8.79
C PRO A 45 -6.39 6.40 -7.64
N HIS A 46 -7.22 5.38 -7.87
CA HIS A 46 -7.97 4.74 -6.80
C HIS A 46 -7.02 3.88 -5.98
N VAL A 47 -6.93 4.19 -4.68
CA VAL A 47 -6.14 3.42 -3.71
C VAL A 47 -7.11 2.73 -2.76
N ASN A 48 -7.08 1.40 -2.74
CA ASN A 48 -7.87 0.59 -1.83
C ASN A 48 -6.94 -0.05 -0.79
N ARG A 49 -7.47 -0.24 0.41
CA ARG A 49 -6.81 -1.00 1.47
C ARG A 49 -7.81 -1.98 2.03
N VAL A 50 -7.47 -3.26 2.01
CA VAL A 50 -8.33 -4.35 2.47
C VAL A 50 -7.56 -5.22 3.44
N ASP A 51 -8.22 -5.60 4.52
CA ASP A 51 -7.67 -6.48 5.55
C ASP A 51 -8.12 -7.91 5.29
N TYR A 52 -7.19 -8.86 5.32
CA TYR A 52 -7.44 -10.29 5.12
C TYR A 52 -6.84 -11.11 6.26
N GLN A 53 -7.51 -12.18 6.66
CA GLN A 53 -6.91 -13.14 7.59
C GLN A 53 -5.88 -14.00 6.85
N LEU A 54 -4.69 -14.15 7.42
CA LEU A 54 -3.67 -15.04 6.90
C LEU A 54 -4.05 -16.49 7.23
N ILE A 55 -4.11 -17.35 6.21
CA ILE A 55 -4.43 -18.78 6.34
C ILE A 55 -3.16 -19.62 6.26
N ASP A 56 -2.25 -19.30 5.35
CA ASP A 56 -1.04 -20.10 5.12
C ASP A 56 0.10 -19.27 4.53
N ILE A 57 1.33 -19.75 4.74
CA ILE A 57 2.56 -19.25 4.11
C ILE A 57 3.28 -20.45 3.50
N THR A 58 3.37 -20.50 2.18
CA THR A 58 4.01 -21.60 1.46
C THR A 58 5.55 -21.51 1.52
N GLU A 59 6.23 -22.65 1.28
CA GLU A 59 7.70 -22.71 1.28
C GLU A 59 8.35 -21.81 0.22
N ASP A 60 7.69 -21.62 -0.93
CA ASP A 60 8.12 -20.73 -2.02
C ASP A 60 7.70 -19.26 -1.82
N GLY A 61 7.13 -18.95 -0.66
CA GLY A 61 6.90 -17.58 -0.16
C GLY A 61 5.60 -16.93 -0.64
N PHE A 62 4.66 -17.70 -1.18
CA PHE A 62 3.29 -17.24 -1.41
C PHE A 62 2.49 -17.27 -0.11
N VAL A 63 1.46 -16.45 -0.05
CA VAL A 63 0.54 -16.38 1.11
C VAL A 63 -0.87 -16.71 0.66
N SER A 64 -1.60 -17.43 1.51
CA SER A 64 -3.03 -17.67 1.34
C SER A 64 -3.81 -16.76 2.28
N LEU A 65 -4.70 -15.94 1.73
CA LEU A 65 -5.46 -14.93 2.46
C LEU A 65 -6.97 -15.21 2.37
N LEU A 66 -7.66 -15.22 3.51
CA LEU A 66 -9.11 -15.41 3.57
C LEU A 66 -9.83 -14.13 3.12
N THR A 67 -10.66 -14.25 2.09
CA THR A 67 -11.56 -13.19 1.65
C THR A 67 -12.86 -13.19 2.46
N ASP A 68 -13.55 -12.06 2.48
CA ASP A 68 -14.86 -11.92 3.13
C ASP A 68 -15.96 -12.83 2.54
N SER A 69 -15.81 -13.21 1.27
CA SER A 69 -16.69 -14.14 0.55
C SER A 69 -16.47 -15.61 0.94
N GLY A 70 -15.47 -15.91 1.77
CA GLY A 70 -15.09 -17.28 2.16
C GLY A 70 -14.18 -18.00 1.17
N GLY A 71 -13.76 -17.35 0.08
CA GLY A 71 -12.71 -17.82 -0.82
C GLY A 71 -11.30 -17.42 -0.36
N THR A 72 -10.28 -17.86 -1.09
CA THR A 72 -8.86 -17.53 -0.83
C THR A 72 -8.26 -16.64 -1.90
N LYS A 73 -7.31 -15.80 -1.50
CA LYS A 73 -6.42 -15.02 -2.37
C LYS A 73 -5.00 -15.52 -2.18
N ASP A 74 -4.45 -16.14 -3.23
CA ASP A 74 -3.21 -16.92 -3.20
C ASP A 74 -2.14 -16.42 -4.20
N ASP A 75 -2.36 -15.24 -4.79
CA ASP A 75 -1.51 -14.63 -5.82
C ASP A 75 -0.43 -13.69 -5.26
N LEU A 76 -0.44 -13.43 -3.95
CA LEU A 76 0.53 -12.57 -3.29
C LEU A 76 1.68 -13.36 -2.68
N LYS A 77 2.85 -12.73 -2.66
CA LYS A 77 4.01 -13.19 -1.90
C LYS A 77 4.18 -12.38 -0.62
N LEU A 78 4.99 -12.92 0.28
CA LEU A 78 5.48 -12.17 1.43
C LEU A 78 6.08 -10.81 0.99
N PRO A 79 5.86 -9.75 1.78
CA PRO A 79 6.35 -8.42 1.44
C PRO A 79 7.88 -8.39 1.40
N THR A 80 8.45 -7.49 0.59
CA THR A 80 9.90 -7.26 0.58
C THR A 80 10.42 -6.59 1.85
N ASP A 81 9.52 -6.10 2.71
CA ASP A 81 9.87 -5.56 4.02
C ASP A 81 10.14 -6.72 5.00
N ASP A 82 11.39 -6.82 5.46
CA ASP A 82 11.84 -7.87 6.36
C ASP A 82 11.09 -7.86 7.71
N GLY A 83 10.70 -6.67 8.19
CA GLY A 83 9.96 -6.51 9.45
C GLY A 83 8.56 -7.09 9.37
N LEU A 84 7.81 -6.75 8.31
CA LEU A 84 6.49 -7.31 8.06
C LEU A 84 6.56 -8.83 7.79
N THR A 85 7.53 -9.28 6.99
CA THR A 85 7.72 -10.71 6.73
C THR A 85 8.01 -11.49 8.01
N ALA A 86 8.88 -10.97 8.88
CA ALA A 86 9.17 -11.60 10.17
C ALA A 86 7.93 -11.67 11.07
N GLN A 87 7.13 -10.59 11.13
CA GLN A 87 5.88 -10.57 11.92
C GLN A 87 4.86 -11.61 11.41
N MET A 88 4.68 -11.72 10.09
CA MET A 88 3.79 -12.71 9.50
C MET A 88 4.23 -14.13 9.83
N ARG A 89 5.51 -14.46 9.61
CA ARG A 89 6.05 -15.79 9.86
C ARG A 89 5.97 -16.16 11.34
N LEU A 90 6.46 -15.29 12.21
CA LEU A 90 6.45 -15.53 13.66
C LEU A 90 5.01 -15.70 14.18
N GLY A 91 4.11 -14.80 13.79
CA GLY A 91 2.71 -14.88 14.20
C GLY A 91 2.03 -16.16 13.72
N PHE A 92 2.32 -16.57 12.49
CA PHE A 92 1.81 -17.81 11.92
C PHE A 92 2.36 -19.05 12.65
N ASP A 93 3.68 -19.11 12.89
CA ASP A 93 4.34 -20.22 13.59
C ASP A 93 3.88 -20.34 15.06
N GLU A 94 3.56 -19.23 15.72
CA GLU A 94 2.98 -19.17 17.07
C GLU A 94 1.49 -19.57 17.09
N GLY A 95 0.88 -19.81 15.92
CA GLY A 95 -0.52 -20.15 15.77
C GLY A 95 -1.47 -19.00 16.10
N LYS A 96 -1.01 -17.75 15.95
CA LYS A 96 -1.81 -16.55 16.19
C LYS A 96 -2.73 -16.25 15.01
N ASP A 97 -3.86 -15.63 15.32
CA ASP A 97 -4.73 -15.03 14.31
C ASP A 97 -4.08 -13.74 13.76
N ILE A 98 -3.52 -13.85 12.56
CA ILE A 98 -2.87 -12.76 11.85
C ILE A 98 -3.83 -12.19 10.80
N VAL A 99 -3.98 -10.86 10.81
CA VAL A 99 -4.61 -10.13 9.72
C VAL A 99 -3.58 -9.25 9.04
N VAL A 100 -3.55 -9.29 7.71
CA VAL A 100 -2.68 -8.48 6.88
C VAL A 100 -3.49 -7.45 6.12
N SER A 101 -2.97 -6.23 6.03
CA SER A 101 -3.54 -5.21 5.15
C SER A 101 -2.83 -5.24 3.80
N VAL A 102 -3.59 -5.42 2.73
CA VAL A 102 -3.11 -5.28 1.35
C VAL A 102 -3.55 -3.93 0.82
N MET A 103 -2.59 -3.16 0.31
CA MET A 103 -2.85 -1.93 -0.45
C MET A 103 -2.85 -2.25 -1.93
N SER A 104 -3.84 -1.76 -2.67
CA SER A 104 -3.93 -1.93 -4.13
C SER A 104 -4.21 -0.62 -4.85
N SER A 105 -3.55 -0.43 -5.98
CA SER A 105 -3.69 0.76 -6.83
C SER A 105 -3.11 0.47 -8.21
N MET A 106 -3.79 0.91 -9.28
CA MET A 106 -3.30 0.82 -10.67
C MET A 106 -2.84 -0.59 -11.12
N GLY A 107 -3.47 -1.64 -10.58
CA GLY A 107 -3.13 -3.04 -10.91
C GLY A 107 -1.96 -3.63 -10.13
N GLU A 108 -1.39 -2.88 -9.18
CA GLU A 108 -0.34 -3.32 -8.26
C GLU A 108 -0.93 -3.54 -6.85
N GLU A 109 -0.42 -4.55 -6.15
CA GLU A 109 -0.84 -4.91 -4.80
C GLU A 109 0.36 -5.22 -3.91
N GLN A 110 0.33 -4.76 -2.66
CA GLN A 110 1.40 -5.00 -1.69
C GLN A 110 0.84 -5.15 -0.27
N ILE A 111 1.35 -6.15 0.47
CA ILE A 111 1.12 -6.25 1.92
C ILE A 111 1.85 -5.09 2.60
N CYS A 112 1.12 -4.28 3.36
CA CYS A 112 1.61 -3.00 3.90
C CYS A 112 1.41 -2.85 5.40
N ALA A 113 0.74 -3.79 6.06
CA ALA A 113 0.74 -3.93 7.51
C ALA A 113 0.33 -5.34 7.93
N VAL A 114 0.71 -5.69 9.16
CA VAL A 114 0.38 -6.94 9.84
C VAL A 114 -0.18 -6.56 11.21
N LYS A 115 -1.30 -7.16 11.61
CA LYS A 115 -1.88 -7.03 12.95
C LYS A 115 -2.22 -8.40 13.51
N GLU A 116 -1.89 -8.61 14.78
CA GLU A 116 -2.34 -9.77 15.54
C GLU A 116 -3.70 -9.44 16.15
N VAL A 117 -4.73 -10.27 15.91
CA VAL A 117 -6.11 -9.99 16.38
C VAL A 117 -6.44 -10.72 17.69
N GLY A 118 -5.50 -11.53 18.20
CA GLY A 118 -5.62 -12.27 19.44
C GLY A 118 -6.13 -13.70 19.19
N GLY A 119 -5.40 -14.66 19.76
CA GLY A 119 -5.60 -16.09 19.53
C GLY A 119 -4.28 -16.81 19.80
N GLY A 120 -3.81 -16.80 21.04
CA GLY A 120 -2.70 -17.67 21.45
C GLY A 120 -3.25 -19.00 21.91
N LYS A 121 -2.60 -20.10 21.54
CA LYS A 121 -2.72 -21.34 22.34
C LYS A 121 -2.20 -21.13 23.75
#